data_AF-G0QML3-F1
#
_entry.id   AF-G0QML3-F1
#
_cell.length_a   1.000
_cell.length_b   1.000
_cell.length_c   1.000
_cell.angle_alpha   90.00
_cell.angle_beta   90.00
_cell.angle_gamma   90.00
#
_symmetry.space_group_name_H-M   'P 1'
#
loop_
_entity.id
_entity.type
_entity.pdbx_description
1 polymer ?
#
loop_
_entity_poly.entity_id
_entity_poly.type
_entity_poly.pdbx_seq_one_letter_code
_entity_poly.pdbx_strand_id
1 'polypeptide(L)'
;MELIQKVGKQLIEGKDVVSVSLPVRIFEPRSTIERICDNWAFMPIYLRMAANTKDQLERFKLTISYAVAGLHNACKQMKPFNPILGETFQGFWPDGTSICIEHTSHHPPISHFYVEDQQKKFSYFGYYEYKARLKGANSVLGSQDGPNHVLFYDGQEIIFSYPPCKITGLLYGTRVLEWFDQMVFRDEKNDLECILSFEQPGGYFYKAQNPTDFFIGQIRKISDKNNIICEVKGSWLDYLMFDGKKYWDIEIVEPAGVIWVDKPLSSDCRYRQDLIFLAQKDLEQAQEWKTRLEVIQRHDRKLRNDNNNKK
;
A
#
# COMPACT_ATOMS: atom_id res chain seq x y z
N MET A 1 -12.34 20.28 17.18
CA MET A 1 -12.42 21.66 16.69
C MET A 1 -11.03 22.30 16.61
N GLU A 2 -10.32 22.53 17.73
CA GLU A 2 -8.98 23.20 17.72
C GLU A 2 -7.90 22.48 16.91
N LEU A 3 -7.85 21.15 16.93
CA LEU A 3 -6.86 20.40 16.15
C LEU A 3 -7.09 20.53 14.64
N ILE A 4 -8.36 20.42 14.22
CA ILE A 4 -8.77 20.58 12.82
C ILE A 4 -8.44 22.00 12.35
N GLN A 5 -8.56 23.00 13.23
CA GLN A 5 -8.14 24.38 12.96
C GLN A 5 -6.62 24.54 12.88
N LYS A 6 -5.85 23.91 13.78
CA LYS A 6 -4.37 23.98 13.82
C LYS A 6 -3.73 23.24 12.65
N VAL A 7 -4.21 22.03 12.37
CA VAL A 7 -3.82 21.23 11.20
C VAL A 7 -4.30 21.96 9.95
N GLY A 8 -5.56 22.37 9.87
CA GLY A 8 -6.10 23.15 8.76
C GLY A 8 -5.28 24.40 8.42
N LYS A 9 -4.84 25.17 9.42
CA LYS A 9 -3.96 26.33 9.22
C LYS A 9 -2.60 25.95 8.59
N GLN A 10 -1.95 24.89 9.10
CA GLN A 10 -0.67 24.41 8.54
C GLN A 10 -0.81 23.76 7.16
N LEU A 11 -1.96 23.13 6.89
CA LEU A 11 -2.30 22.57 5.58
C LEU A 11 -2.58 23.69 4.55
N ILE A 12 -3.25 24.77 4.95
CA ILE A 12 -3.48 25.97 4.11
C ILE A 12 -2.16 26.67 3.76
N GLU A 13 -1.16 26.63 4.65
CA GLU A 13 0.19 27.17 4.42
C GLU A 13 1.04 26.34 3.42
N GLY A 14 0.50 25.28 2.83
CA GLY A 14 1.16 24.53 1.74
C GLY A 14 2.25 23.55 2.18
N LYS A 15 2.33 23.23 3.48
CA LYS A 15 3.26 22.19 3.99
C LYS A 15 2.74 20.79 3.61
N ASP A 16 3.65 19.92 3.20
CA ASP A 16 3.34 18.52 2.88
C ASP A 16 2.70 17.83 4.10
N VAL A 17 1.60 17.08 3.91
CA VAL A 17 0.89 16.38 5.00
C VAL A 17 1.82 15.41 5.73
N VAL A 18 2.79 14.83 5.02
CA VAL A 18 3.78 13.95 5.62
C VAL A 18 4.69 14.70 6.61
N SER A 19 4.86 16.01 6.44
CA SER A 19 5.72 16.87 7.26
C SER A 19 5.02 17.50 8.47
N VAL A 20 3.69 17.45 8.54
CA VAL A 20 2.90 18.00 9.65
C VAL A 20 2.78 16.96 10.77
N SER A 21 3.24 17.30 11.97
CA SER A 21 3.09 16.40 13.14
C SER A 21 1.62 16.39 13.60
N LEU A 22 0.91 15.34 13.20
CA LEU A 22 -0.47 15.07 13.62
C LEU A 22 -0.49 14.42 15.03
N PRO A 23 -1.56 14.58 15.82
CA PRO A 23 -1.62 14.04 17.17
C PRO A 23 -1.94 12.55 17.17
N VAL A 24 -1.43 11.82 18.16
CA VAL A 24 -1.54 10.34 18.24
C VAL A 24 -2.97 9.80 18.22
N ARG A 25 -3.97 10.58 18.65
CA ARG A 25 -5.38 10.12 18.69
C ARG A 25 -6.01 9.78 17.34
N ILE A 26 -5.39 10.18 16.22
CA ILE A 26 -5.86 9.83 14.87
C ILE A 26 -5.06 8.67 14.26
N PHE A 27 -4.13 8.11 15.02
CA PHE A 27 -3.26 7.03 14.57
C PHE A 27 -3.73 5.66 15.04
N GLU A 28 -3.41 4.63 14.27
CA GLU A 28 -3.42 3.24 14.76
C GLU A 28 -2.07 2.88 15.38
N PRO A 29 -2.01 1.92 16.32
CA PRO A 29 -0.77 1.54 17.01
C PRO A 29 0.13 0.64 16.14
N ARG A 30 0.27 0.98 14.86
CA ARG A 30 1.09 0.25 13.88
C ARG A 30 1.91 1.24 13.05
N SER A 31 3.11 0.82 12.69
CA SER A 31 3.91 1.53 11.69
C SER A 31 3.40 1.24 10.29
N THR A 32 3.65 2.14 9.33
CA THR A 32 3.30 1.93 7.92
C THR A 32 3.91 0.63 7.38
N ILE A 33 5.13 0.25 7.79
CA ILE A 33 5.78 -0.99 7.32
C ILE A 33 5.09 -2.26 7.82
N GLU A 34 4.43 -2.23 8.97
CA GLU A 34 3.59 -3.35 9.41
C GLU A 34 2.22 -3.28 8.73
N ARG A 35 1.64 -2.07 8.69
CA ARG A 35 0.29 -1.81 8.19
C ARG A 35 0.11 -2.20 6.72
N ILE A 36 1.16 -2.06 5.92
CA ILE A 36 1.09 -2.40 4.50
C ILE A 36 0.84 -3.88 4.26
N CYS A 37 1.22 -4.76 5.19
CA CYS A 37 0.97 -6.18 5.02
C CYS A 37 -0.53 -6.50 4.94
N ASP A 38 -1.42 -5.68 5.52
CA ASP A 38 -2.86 -5.84 5.32
C ASP A 38 -3.24 -5.78 3.82
N ASN A 39 -2.58 -4.94 3.01
CA ASN A 39 -2.83 -4.85 1.56
C ASN A 39 -2.34 -6.10 0.81
N TRP A 40 -1.54 -6.94 1.47
CA TRP A 40 -0.98 -8.17 0.92
C TRP A 40 -1.64 -9.43 1.49
N ALA A 41 -2.70 -9.28 2.30
CA ALA A 41 -3.33 -10.37 3.03
C ALA A 41 -3.88 -11.52 2.17
N PHE A 42 -4.06 -11.29 0.87
CA PHE A 42 -4.51 -12.32 -0.07
C PHE A 42 -3.38 -13.06 -0.79
N MET A 43 -2.12 -12.71 -0.50
CA MET A 43 -0.93 -13.36 -1.03
C MET A 43 -0.89 -14.88 -0.82
N PRO A 44 -1.08 -15.42 0.40
CA PRO A 44 -1.02 -16.87 0.64
C PRO A 44 -2.13 -17.65 -0.07
N ILE A 45 -3.11 -16.95 -0.65
CA ILE A 45 -4.18 -17.53 -1.46
C ILE A 45 -3.79 -17.42 -2.93
N TYR A 46 -3.75 -16.20 -3.47
CA TYR A 46 -3.64 -16.00 -4.92
C TYR A 46 -2.22 -16.17 -5.46
N LEU A 47 -1.18 -15.68 -4.77
CA LEU A 47 0.19 -15.91 -5.25
C LEU A 47 0.60 -17.37 -5.08
N ARG A 48 0.09 -18.05 -4.05
CA ARG A 48 0.25 -19.50 -3.89
C ARG A 48 -0.41 -20.28 -5.03
N MET A 49 -1.63 -19.92 -5.43
CA MET A 49 -2.28 -20.50 -6.62
C MET A 49 -1.50 -20.20 -7.89
N ALA A 50 -1.06 -18.94 -8.06
CA ALA A 50 -0.26 -18.49 -9.21
C ALA A 50 1.04 -19.30 -9.35
N ALA A 51 1.71 -19.54 -8.22
CA ALA A 51 2.95 -20.32 -8.16
C ALA A 51 2.77 -21.82 -8.46
N ASN A 52 1.55 -22.35 -8.36
CA ASN A 52 1.26 -23.77 -8.63
C ASN A 52 0.68 -24.01 -10.04
N THR A 53 0.24 -22.96 -10.75
CA THR A 53 -0.21 -23.10 -12.14
C THR A 53 0.96 -23.07 -13.14
N LYS A 54 0.80 -23.82 -14.23
CA LYS A 54 1.70 -23.82 -15.40
C LYS A 54 1.22 -22.91 -16.51
N ASP A 55 -0.05 -22.49 -16.47
CA ASP A 55 -0.61 -21.54 -17.44
C ASP A 55 -0.18 -20.11 -17.06
N GLN A 56 0.59 -19.48 -17.94
CA GLN A 56 1.16 -18.14 -17.75
C GLN A 56 0.08 -17.06 -17.69
N LEU A 57 -1.00 -17.20 -18.47
CA LEU A 57 -2.13 -16.27 -18.45
C LEU A 57 -2.94 -16.44 -17.16
N GLU A 58 -3.18 -17.68 -16.72
CA GLU A 58 -3.83 -17.93 -15.44
C GLU A 58 -3.00 -17.39 -14.27
N ARG A 59 -1.67 -17.57 -14.33
CA ARG A 59 -0.75 -16.99 -13.35
C ARG A 59 -0.84 -15.46 -13.31
N PHE A 60 -0.95 -14.84 -14.47
CA PHE A 60 -1.14 -13.40 -14.61
C PHE A 60 -2.47 -12.94 -13.99
N LYS A 61 -3.59 -13.63 -14.28
CA LYS A 61 -4.92 -13.37 -13.68
C LYS A 61 -4.92 -13.51 -12.15
N LEU A 62 -4.25 -14.53 -11.63
CA LEU A 62 -4.11 -14.76 -10.18
C LEU A 62 -3.26 -13.66 -9.51
N THR A 63 -2.21 -13.19 -10.17
CA THR A 63 -1.39 -12.08 -9.67
C THR A 63 -2.17 -10.76 -9.64
N ILE A 64 -2.99 -10.50 -10.66
CA ILE A 64 -3.94 -9.36 -10.65
C ILE A 64 -4.94 -9.51 -9.51
N SER A 65 -5.49 -10.72 -9.32
CA SER A 65 -6.47 -11.02 -8.26
C SER A 65 -5.90 -10.76 -6.87
N TYR A 66 -4.65 -11.18 -6.62
CA TYR A 66 -3.90 -10.84 -5.41
C TYR A 66 -3.90 -9.34 -5.13
N ALA A 67 -3.47 -8.54 -6.10
CA ALA A 67 -3.24 -7.12 -5.88
C ALA A 67 -4.55 -6.33 -5.78
N VAL A 68 -5.57 -6.69 -6.55
CA VAL A 68 -6.90 -6.07 -6.51
C VAL A 68 -7.64 -6.42 -5.22
N ALA A 69 -7.60 -7.68 -4.79
CA ALA A 69 -8.27 -8.12 -3.56
C ALA A 69 -7.79 -7.34 -2.34
N GLY A 70 -6.54 -6.89 -2.31
CA GLY A 70 -5.98 -6.08 -1.22
C GLY A 70 -6.44 -4.62 -1.15
N LEU A 71 -7.06 -4.06 -2.20
CA LEU A 71 -7.35 -2.62 -2.29
C LEU A 71 -8.32 -2.13 -1.19
N HIS A 72 -9.32 -2.93 -0.81
CA HIS A 72 -10.28 -2.54 0.23
C HIS A 72 -9.62 -2.36 1.61
N ASN A 73 -8.47 -2.98 1.85
CA ASN A 73 -7.75 -2.82 3.12
C ASN A 73 -7.22 -1.39 3.31
N ALA A 74 -7.19 -0.55 2.28
CA ALA A 74 -6.86 0.87 2.43
C ALA A 74 -7.97 1.70 3.13
N CYS A 75 -9.20 1.18 3.25
CA CYS A 75 -10.33 1.89 3.86
C CYS A 75 -10.25 2.09 5.37
N LYS A 76 -9.20 1.61 6.05
CA LYS A 76 -9.06 1.85 7.51
C LYS A 76 -8.92 3.34 7.79
N GLN A 77 -9.67 3.81 8.78
CA GLN A 77 -9.80 5.24 9.09
C GLN A 77 -8.57 5.78 9.83
N MET A 78 -7.90 4.96 10.63
CA MET A 78 -6.77 5.43 11.43
C MET A 78 -5.49 5.47 10.59
N LYS A 79 -4.67 6.49 10.81
CA LYS A 79 -3.40 6.68 10.09
C LYS A 79 -2.30 5.83 10.76
N PRO A 80 -1.52 5.01 10.04
CA PRO A 80 -0.34 4.39 10.64
C PRO A 80 0.75 5.42 10.95
N PHE A 81 1.65 5.08 11.88
CA PHE A 81 2.82 5.90 12.15
C PHE A 81 3.75 5.87 10.95
N ASN A 82 4.31 7.04 10.62
CA ASN A 82 5.39 7.07 9.64
C ASN A 82 6.57 6.27 10.23
N PRO A 83 7.20 5.37 9.45
CA PRO A 83 8.33 4.60 9.94
C PRO A 83 9.52 5.51 10.24
N ILE A 84 10.36 5.08 11.17
CA ILE A 84 11.65 5.73 11.40
C ILE A 84 12.74 5.15 10.51
N LEU A 85 13.76 5.94 10.13
CA LEU A 85 14.86 5.45 9.32
C LEU A 85 15.57 4.27 10.00
N GLY A 86 15.71 3.15 9.28
CA GLY A 86 16.27 1.89 9.79
C GLY A 86 15.28 1.02 10.56
N GLU A 87 14.01 1.44 10.66
CA GLU A 87 12.96 0.60 11.24
C GLU A 87 12.70 -0.62 10.37
N THR A 88 12.52 -1.78 11.02
CA THR A 88 12.27 -3.05 10.33
C THR A 88 10.94 -3.68 10.73
N PHE A 89 10.44 -4.60 9.91
CA PHE A 89 9.33 -5.47 10.26
C PHE A 89 9.60 -6.87 9.71
N GLN A 90 9.34 -7.88 10.55
CA GLN A 90 9.49 -9.29 10.18
C GLN A 90 8.24 -10.09 10.57
N GLY A 91 7.76 -10.90 9.64
CA GLY A 91 6.59 -11.76 9.85
C GLY A 91 6.54 -12.91 8.86
N PHE A 92 5.46 -13.66 8.91
CA PHE A 92 5.14 -14.70 7.94
C PHE A 92 3.63 -14.82 7.75
N TRP A 93 3.22 -15.30 6.59
CA TRP A 93 1.86 -15.72 6.31
C TRP A 93 1.59 -17.12 6.88
N PRO A 94 0.33 -17.52 7.08
CA PRO A 94 -0.02 -18.86 7.59
C PRO A 94 0.54 -20.03 6.76
N ASP A 95 0.85 -19.81 5.48
CA ASP A 95 1.45 -20.80 4.59
C ASP A 95 2.99 -20.89 4.70
N GLY A 96 3.59 -20.13 5.62
CA GLY A 96 5.04 -20.08 5.84
C GLY A 96 5.80 -19.10 4.95
N THR A 97 5.11 -18.37 4.06
CA THR A 97 5.72 -17.31 3.24
C THR A 97 6.25 -16.20 4.14
N SER A 98 7.55 -15.93 4.07
CA SER A 98 8.24 -14.98 4.96
C SER A 98 8.15 -13.53 4.48
N ILE A 99 8.15 -12.57 5.39
CA ILE A 99 8.04 -11.13 5.12
C ILE A 99 9.17 -10.40 5.83
N CYS A 100 9.92 -9.58 5.09
CA CYS A 100 10.95 -8.68 5.60
C CYS A 100 10.75 -7.30 4.99
N ILE A 101 10.74 -6.26 5.83
CA ILE A 101 10.59 -4.86 5.38
C ILE A 101 11.56 -3.99 6.15
N GLU A 102 12.20 -3.04 5.48
CA GLU A 102 13.05 -2.02 6.09
C GLU A 102 12.71 -0.64 5.54
N HIS A 103 12.59 0.35 6.43
CA HIS A 103 12.46 1.75 6.03
C HIS A 103 13.84 2.37 5.79
N THR A 104 14.26 2.42 4.53
CA THR A 104 15.63 2.75 4.12
C THR A 104 15.85 4.23 3.81
N SER A 105 14.80 5.02 3.66
CA SER A 105 14.91 6.47 3.45
C SER A 105 13.75 7.21 4.08
N HIS A 106 14.03 8.36 4.71
CA HIS A 106 13.01 9.20 5.34
C HIS A 106 12.63 10.44 4.50
N HIS A 107 13.52 10.90 3.63
CA HIS A 107 13.27 12.02 2.71
C HIS A 107 13.93 11.74 1.34
N PRO A 108 13.17 11.20 0.37
CA PRO A 108 11.76 10.80 0.45
C PRO A 108 11.51 9.55 1.33
N PRO A 109 10.28 9.31 1.82
CA PRO A 109 9.95 8.16 2.67
C PRO A 109 9.85 6.86 1.84
N ILE A 110 10.91 6.06 1.86
CA ILE A 110 11.01 4.80 1.10
C ILE A 110 11.17 3.62 2.05
N SER A 111 10.33 2.60 1.87
CA SER A 111 10.50 1.29 2.50
C SER A 111 10.74 0.22 1.44
N HIS A 112 11.80 -0.57 1.60
CA HIS A 112 12.05 -1.75 0.79
C HIS A 112 11.44 -2.97 1.45
N PHE A 113 10.94 -3.89 0.64
CA PHE A 113 10.37 -5.13 1.12
C PHE A 113 10.86 -6.32 0.30
N TYR A 114 10.90 -7.46 0.97
CA TYR A 114 11.20 -8.75 0.39
C TYR A 114 10.33 -9.81 1.06
N VAL A 115 9.67 -10.61 0.24
CA VAL A 115 8.78 -11.69 0.65
C VAL A 115 9.17 -12.93 -0.14
N GLU A 116 9.29 -14.07 0.54
CA GLU A 116 9.73 -15.32 -0.08
C GLU A 116 8.81 -16.48 0.33
N ASP A 117 8.27 -17.18 -0.66
CA ASP A 117 7.54 -18.44 -0.46
C ASP A 117 8.45 -19.49 0.18
N GLN A 118 7.90 -20.27 1.12
CA GLN A 118 8.67 -21.28 1.84
C GLN A 118 9.33 -22.33 0.92
N GLN A 119 8.70 -22.63 -0.22
CA GLN A 119 9.21 -23.57 -1.22
C GLN A 119 10.00 -22.89 -2.33
N LYS A 120 10.28 -21.59 -2.21
CA LYS A 120 10.94 -20.74 -3.21
C LYS A 120 10.25 -20.77 -4.57
N LYS A 121 8.92 -20.96 -4.58
CA LYS A 121 8.14 -20.97 -5.83
C LYS A 121 7.88 -19.56 -6.35
N PHE A 122 7.85 -18.57 -5.46
CA PHE A 122 7.80 -17.17 -5.85
C PHE A 122 8.52 -16.30 -4.82
N SER A 123 8.92 -15.12 -5.26
CA SER A 123 9.33 -14.01 -4.39
C SER A 123 8.56 -12.76 -4.77
N TYR A 124 8.29 -11.92 -3.79
CA TYR A 124 7.62 -10.64 -3.98
C TYR A 124 8.45 -9.54 -3.33
N PHE A 125 8.92 -8.59 -4.13
CA PHE A 125 9.89 -7.59 -3.68
C PHE A 125 9.75 -6.26 -4.40
N GLY A 126 10.36 -5.24 -3.83
CA GLY A 126 10.35 -3.89 -4.38
C GLY A 126 10.54 -2.84 -3.31
N TYR A 127 10.02 -1.65 -3.58
CA TYR A 127 9.96 -0.58 -2.60
C TYR A 127 8.64 0.16 -2.71
N TYR A 128 8.34 0.94 -1.68
CA TYR A 128 7.30 1.95 -1.74
C TYR A 128 7.82 3.30 -1.32
N GLU A 129 7.64 4.27 -2.21
CA GLU A 129 7.74 5.68 -1.89
C GLU A 129 6.33 6.23 -1.64
N TYR A 130 6.04 6.64 -0.40
CA TYR A 130 4.74 7.21 -0.06
C TYR A 130 4.72 8.70 -0.36
N LYS A 131 3.81 9.12 -1.25
CA LYS A 131 3.59 10.53 -1.56
C LYS A 131 2.20 10.93 -1.11
N ALA A 132 2.10 12.05 -0.41
CA ALA A 132 0.82 12.66 -0.08
C ALA A 132 0.85 14.14 -0.47
N ARG A 133 -0.19 14.63 -1.12
CA ARG A 133 -0.32 16.03 -1.52
C ARG A 133 -1.71 16.54 -1.15
N LEU A 134 -1.78 17.69 -0.51
CA LEU A 134 -3.07 18.32 -0.23
C LEU A 134 -3.74 18.79 -1.52
N LYS A 135 -5.04 18.59 -1.60
CA LYS A 135 -5.91 19.16 -2.63
C LYS A 135 -6.99 19.99 -1.95
N GLY A 136 -6.67 21.26 -1.70
CA GLY A 136 -7.49 22.12 -0.86
C GLY A 136 -7.47 21.70 0.62
N ALA A 137 -8.37 22.26 1.42
CA ALA A 137 -8.37 22.05 2.86
C ALA A 137 -8.94 20.68 3.30
N ASN A 138 -9.74 20.02 2.46
CA ASN A 138 -10.54 18.85 2.86
C ASN A 138 -10.20 17.56 2.10
N SER A 139 -9.09 17.53 1.33
CA SER A 139 -8.72 16.35 0.55
C SER A 139 -7.21 16.16 0.46
N VAL A 140 -6.78 14.91 0.38
CA VAL A 140 -5.40 14.49 0.12
C VAL A 140 -5.38 13.54 -1.07
N LEU A 141 -4.44 13.76 -1.98
CA LEU A 141 -4.04 12.79 -3.00
C LEU A 141 -2.86 11.99 -2.45
N GLY A 142 -3.02 10.68 -2.34
CA GLY A 142 -1.97 9.74 -1.97
C GLY A 142 -1.52 8.92 -3.16
N SER A 143 -0.23 8.61 -3.24
CA SER A 143 0.28 7.55 -4.11
C SER A 143 1.31 6.70 -3.38
N GLN A 144 1.44 5.48 -3.86
CA GLN A 144 2.39 4.50 -3.37
C GLN A 144 3.21 4.05 -4.57
N ASP A 145 4.32 4.75 -4.79
CA ASP A 145 5.12 4.53 -5.99
C ASP A 145 6.00 3.29 -5.77
N GLY A 146 5.89 2.35 -6.71
CA GLY A 146 6.67 1.12 -6.76
C GLY A 146 7.97 1.24 -7.58
N PRO A 147 8.54 0.12 -8.04
CA PRO A 147 7.79 -1.05 -8.55
C PRO A 147 7.51 -2.15 -7.51
N ASN A 148 6.47 -2.95 -7.81
CA ASN A 148 6.20 -4.23 -7.18
C ASN A 148 6.60 -5.35 -8.16
N HIS A 149 7.45 -6.28 -7.72
CA HIS A 149 7.90 -7.42 -8.53
C HIS A 149 7.37 -8.71 -7.93
N VAL A 150 6.71 -9.55 -8.73
CA VAL A 150 6.42 -10.95 -8.41
C VAL A 150 7.22 -11.83 -9.36
N LEU A 151 8.26 -12.48 -8.84
CA LEU A 151 9.13 -13.37 -9.61
C LEU A 151 8.82 -14.83 -9.26
N PHE A 152 8.47 -15.62 -10.27
CA PHE A 152 8.18 -17.05 -10.12
C PHE A 152 9.40 -17.93 -10.44
N TYR A 153 9.39 -19.16 -9.94
CA TYR A 153 10.49 -20.13 -10.05
C TYR A 153 10.94 -20.46 -11.49
N ASP A 154 10.07 -20.29 -12.48
CA ASP A 154 10.37 -20.52 -13.90
C ASP A 154 10.87 -19.26 -14.62
N GLY A 155 11.10 -18.18 -13.87
CA GLY A 155 11.58 -16.89 -14.36
C GLY A 155 10.53 -16.04 -15.06
N GLN A 156 9.23 -16.35 -14.93
CA GLN A 156 8.18 -15.34 -15.23
C GLN A 156 8.21 -14.26 -14.14
N GLU A 157 8.25 -13.00 -14.56
CA GLU A 157 8.23 -11.85 -13.67
C GLU A 157 7.04 -10.96 -14.04
N ILE A 158 6.20 -10.67 -13.04
CA ILE A 158 5.06 -9.78 -13.18
C ILE A 158 5.34 -8.53 -12.36
N ILE A 159 5.41 -7.38 -13.04
CA ILE A 159 5.66 -6.08 -12.44
C ILE A 159 4.37 -5.29 -12.41
N PHE A 160 4.05 -4.67 -11.27
CA PHE A 160 2.85 -3.83 -11.16
C PHE A 160 2.99 -2.62 -10.24
N SER A 161 2.07 -1.68 -10.39
CA SER A 161 1.93 -0.50 -9.52
C SER A 161 0.50 -0.35 -9.03
N TYR A 162 0.31 0.11 -7.80
CA TYR A 162 -1.00 0.46 -7.27
C TYR A 162 -1.48 1.79 -7.87
N PRO A 163 -2.80 1.99 -8.04
CA PRO A 163 -3.34 3.27 -8.46
C PRO A 163 -3.18 4.31 -7.33
N PRO A 164 -3.14 5.61 -7.66
CA PRO A 164 -3.23 6.66 -6.65
C PRO A 164 -4.62 6.66 -5.99
N CYS A 165 -4.69 7.20 -4.77
CA CYS A 165 -5.95 7.37 -4.03
C CYS A 165 -6.22 8.84 -3.70
N LYS A 166 -7.50 9.14 -3.56
CA LYS A 166 -8.00 10.41 -3.06
C LYS A 166 -8.77 10.16 -1.78
N ILE A 167 -8.34 10.81 -0.71
CA ILE A 167 -9.04 10.81 0.57
C ILE A 167 -9.72 12.17 0.72
N THR A 168 -11.03 12.17 0.84
CA THR A 168 -11.85 13.37 1.10
C THR A 168 -12.42 13.34 2.52
N GLY A 169 -13.01 14.44 2.99
CA GLY A 169 -13.67 14.49 4.29
C GLY A 169 -12.70 14.52 5.47
N LEU A 170 -11.51 15.11 5.28
CA LEU A 170 -10.47 15.17 6.32
C LEU A 170 -10.81 16.13 7.47
N LEU A 171 -11.47 17.26 7.17
CA LEU A 171 -11.85 18.28 8.15
C LEU A 171 -13.36 18.31 8.38
N TYR A 172 -14.16 18.10 7.33
CA TYR A 172 -15.63 18.14 7.38
C TYR A 172 -16.27 17.17 6.38
N GLY A 173 -17.42 16.61 6.77
CA GLY A 173 -18.11 15.56 6.01
C GLY A 173 -17.62 14.15 6.33
N THR A 174 -18.20 13.15 5.66
CA THR A 174 -17.78 11.75 5.79
C THR A 174 -16.45 11.55 5.07
N ARG A 175 -15.50 10.86 5.73
CA ARG A 175 -14.24 10.50 5.10
C ARG A 175 -14.45 9.38 4.08
N VAL A 176 -14.08 9.63 2.84
CA VAL A 176 -14.19 8.69 1.72
C VAL A 176 -12.82 8.50 1.08
N LEU A 177 -12.47 7.24 0.80
CA LEU A 177 -11.31 6.87 0.00
C LEU A 177 -11.79 6.41 -1.38
N GLU A 178 -11.18 6.95 -2.42
CA GLU A 178 -11.45 6.61 -3.81
C GLU A 178 -10.11 6.30 -4.49
N TRP A 179 -10.00 5.16 -5.18
CA TRP A 179 -8.91 4.93 -6.14
C TRP A 179 -9.25 5.64 -7.46
N PHE A 180 -8.25 6.14 -8.17
CA PHE A 180 -8.44 6.80 -9.46
C PHE A 180 -7.26 6.49 -10.40
N ASP A 181 -7.36 6.91 -11.65
CA ASP A 181 -6.35 6.62 -12.69
C ASP A 181 -6.18 5.10 -12.90
N GLN A 182 -4.96 4.63 -13.11
CA GLN A 182 -4.67 3.28 -13.57
C GLN A 182 -3.88 2.44 -12.57
N MET A 183 -4.21 1.15 -12.53
CA MET A 183 -3.36 0.08 -12.00
C MET A 183 -2.83 -0.74 -13.18
N VAL A 184 -1.50 -0.83 -13.30
CA VAL A 184 -0.85 -1.43 -14.47
C VAL A 184 -0.07 -2.67 -14.05
N PHE A 185 -0.24 -3.75 -14.80
CA PHE A 185 0.49 -5.01 -14.65
C PHE A 185 1.18 -5.35 -15.97
N ARG A 186 2.43 -5.80 -15.90
CA ARG A 186 3.22 -6.21 -17.07
C ARG A 186 3.96 -7.50 -16.83
N ASP A 187 3.98 -8.34 -17.85
CA ASP A 187 4.80 -9.53 -17.97
C ASP A 187 5.44 -9.50 -19.36
N GLU A 188 6.66 -8.96 -19.42
CA GLU A 188 7.41 -8.79 -20.65
C GLU A 188 7.76 -10.14 -21.30
N LYS A 189 8.01 -11.17 -20.48
CA LYS A 189 8.42 -12.50 -20.97
C LYS A 189 7.32 -13.18 -21.77
N ASN A 190 6.06 -13.03 -21.33
CA ASN A 190 4.91 -13.66 -21.98
C ASN A 190 4.10 -12.68 -22.83
N ASP A 191 4.60 -11.45 -22.99
CA ASP A 191 3.99 -10.40 -23.79
C ASP A 191 2.55 -10.13 -23.31
N LEU A 192 2.36 -9.89 -22.00
CA LEU A 192 1.06 -9.61 -21.38
C LEU A 192 1.07 -8.27 -20.64
N GLU A 193 0.07 -7.42 -20.90
CA GLU A 193 -0.20 -6.21 -20.14
C GLU A 193 -1.65 -6.22 -19.67
N CYS A 194 -1.90 -5.75 -18.44
CA CYS A 194 -3.23 -5.39 -17.99
C CYS A 194 -3.22 -3.95 -17.46
N ILE A 195 -4.20 -3.17 -17.91
CA ILE A 195 -4.46 -1.83 -17.39
C ILE A 195 -5.88 -1.82 -16.84
N LEU A 196 -6.01 -1.64 -15.52
CA LEU A 196 -7.28 -1.43 -14.84
C LEU A 196 -7.47 0.08 -14.65
N SER A 197 -8.58 0.63 -15.14
CA SER A 197 -8.95 2.03 -14.99
C SER A 197 -10.02 2.16 -13.91
N PHE A 198 -9.73 2.99 -12.90
CA PHE A 198 -10.62 3.33 -11.78
C PHE A 198 -11.37 4.64 -12.03
N GLU A 199 -11.20 5.23 -13.21
CA GLU A 199 -11.90 6.46 -13.58
C GLU A 199 -13.32 6.17 -14.08
N GLN A 200 -14.24 7.01 -13.64
CA GLN A 200 -15.50 7.19 -14.35
C GLN A 200 -15.36 8.34 -15.35
N PRO A 201 -15.84 8.21 -16.60
CA PRO A 201 -15.94 9.36 -17.49
C PRO A 201 -16.89 10.40 -16.86
N GLY A 202 -16.36 11.55 -16.41
CA GLY A 202 -17.13 12.51 -15.63
C GLY A 202 -16.63 13.96 -15.68
N GLY A 203 -17.16 14.75 -16.60
CA GLY A 203 -17.22 16.23 -16.51
C GLY A 203 -18.49 16.71 -15.80
N TYR A 204 -18.64 18.02 -15.58
CA TYR A 204 -19.78 18.66 -14.87
C TYR A 204 -21.19 18.28 -15.37
N PHE A 205 -21.30 17.72 -16.58
CA PHE A 205 -22.56 17.32 -17.22
C PHE A 205 -22.72 15.80 -17.40
N TYR A 206 -21.77 14.98 -16.96
CA TYR A 206 -21.85 13.53 -17.09
C TYR A 206 -22.34 12.89 -15.78
N LYS A 207 -23.47 12.19 -15.84
CA LYS A 207 -23.89 11.28 -14.78
C LYS A 207 -23.02 10.03 -14.85
N ALA A 208 -22.28 9.78 -13.79
CA ALA A 208 -21.61 8.53 -13.48
C ALA A 208 -22.57 7.34 -13.74
N GLN A 209 -22.23 6.45 -14.68
CA GLN A 209 -23.01 5.24 -14.97
C GLN A 209 -22.71 4.10 -14.00
N ASN A 210 -21.51 4.11 -13.38
CA ASN A 210 -21.06 3.08 -12.46
C ASN A 210 -20.90 3.68 -11.05
N PRO A 211 -20.78 2.87 -9.98
CA PRO A 211 -20.39 3.38 -8.67
C PRO A 211 -18.88 3.67 -8.60
N THR A 212 -18.45 4.48 -7.61
CA THR A 212 -17.06 5.01 -7.52
C THR A 212 -16.02 3.94 -7.17
N ASP A 213 -16.48 2.75 -6.82
CA ASP A 213 -15.68 1.57 -6.54
C ASP A 213 -15.45 0.67 -7.76
N PHE A 214 -16.09 0.97 -8.89
CA PHE A 214 -16.02 0.18 -10.10
C PHE A 214 -14.75 0.45 -10.90
N PHE A 215 -14.20 -0.60 -11.53
CA PHE A 215 -13.09 -0.51 -12.48
C PHE A 215 -13.31 -1.42 -13.68
N ILE A 216 -12.70 -1.05 -14.81
CA ILE A 216 -12.65 -1.84 -16.04
C ILE A 216 -11.23 -1.95 -16.55
N GLY A 217 -10.94 -3.01 -17.28
CA GLY A 217 -9.64 -3.19 -17.90
C GLY A 217 -9.65 -4.33 -18.89
N GLN A 218 -8.50 -4.55 -19.50
CA GLN A 218 -8.29 -5.63 -20.45
C GLN A 218 -6.88 -6.18 -20.26
N ILE A 219 -6.74 -7.50 -20.40
CA ILE A 219 -5.44 -8.13 -20.65
C ILE A 219 -5.23 -8.12 -22.16
N ARG A 220 -4.07 -7.65 -22.61
CA ARG A 220 -3.69 -7.52 -24.02
C ARG A 220 -2.23 -7.88 -24.22
N LYS A 221 -1.82 -8.02 -25.49
CA LYS A 221 -0.40 -8.11 -25.85
C LYS A 221 0.31 -6.77 -25.66
N ILE A 222 1.57 -6.80 -25.19
CA ILE A 222 2.41 -5.61 -25.11
C ILE A 222 2.81 -5.19 -26.54
N SER A 223 3.15 -6.16 -27.39
CA SER A 223 3.56 -5.95 -28.78
C SER A 223 2.43 -5.45 -29.67
N ASP A 224 1.16 -5.78 -29.35
CA ASP A 224 -0.01 -5.36 -30.09
C ASP A 224 -1.16 -5.00 -29.15
N LYS A 225 -1.35 -3.70 -28.93
CA LYS A 225 -2.37 -3.16 -28.02
C LYS A 225 -3.81 -3.46 -28.47
N ASN A 226 -4.02 -3.84 -29.73
CA ASN A 226 -5.35 -4.21 -30.26
C ASN A 226 -5.65 -5.69 -30.05
N ASN A 227 -4.64 -6.51 -29.75
CA ASN A 227 -4.82 -7.92 -29.42
C ASN A 227 -5.26 -8.07 -27.96
N ILE A 228 -6.58 -7.99 -27.76
CA ILE A 228 -7.23 -8.18 -26.47
C ILE A 228 -7.40 -9.69 -26.22
N ILE A 229 -6.90 -10.14 -25.07
CA ILE A 229 -6.93 -11.54 -24.65
C ILE A 229 -8.10 -11.81 -23.71
N CYS A 230 -8.42 -10.84 -22.84
CA CYS A 230 -9.38 -11.03 -21.76
C CYS A 230 -9.94 -9.68 -21.30
N GLU A 231 -11.24 -9.61 -21.05
CA GLU A 231 -11.87 -8.46 -20.40
C GLU A 231 -11.84 -8.60 -18.88
N VAL A 232 -11.54 -7.50 -18.20
CA VAL A 232 -11.48 -7.42 -16.74
C VAL A 232 -12.49 -6.37 -16.26
N LYS A 233 -13.28 -6.72 -15.25
CA LYS A 233 -14.16 -5.76 -14.58
C LYS A 233 -14.38 -6.15 -13.13
N GLY A 234 -14.71 -5.19 -12.29
CA GLY A 234 -14.97 -5.45 -10.89
C GLY A 234 -15.35 -4.21 -10.10
N SER A 235 -15.61 -4.43 -8.82
CA SER A 235 -15.58 -3.38 -7.80
C SER A 235 -14.52 -3.75 -6.78
N TRP A 236 -13.65 -2.80 -6.42
CA TRP A 236 -12.59 -3.04 -5.44
C TRP A 236 -13.11 -3.21 -4.01
N LEU A 237 -14.43 -3.10 -3.82
CA LEU A 237 -15.16 -3.35 -2.58
C LEU A 237 -16.07 -4.59 -2.64
N ASP A 238 -16.11 -5.32 -3.76
CA ASP A 238 -17.10 -6.39 -3.96
C ASP A 238 -16.50 -7.60 -4.69
N TYR A 239 -16.09 -7.46 -5.95
CA TYR A 239 -15.67 -8.59 -6.78
C TYR A 239 -14.65 -8.25 -7.88
N LEU A 240 -14.00 -9.29 -8.42
CA LEU A 240 -13.19 -9.23 -9.65
C LEU A 240 -13.60 -10.35 -10.61
N MET A 241 -13.77 -10.01 -11.89
CA MET A 241 -14.08 -10.94 -12.97
C MET A 241 -13.12 -10.83 -14.15
N PHE A 242 -12.86 -11.98 -14.77
CA PHE A 242 -12.16 -12.13 -16.05
C PHE A 242 -13.09 -12.89 -17.01
N ASP A 243 -13.46 -12.29 -18.14
CA ASP A 243 -14.42 -12.84 -19.13
C ASP A 243 -15.70 -13.40 -18.47
N GLY A 244 -16.22 -12.70 -17.47
CA GLY A 244 -17.42 -13.10 -16.72
C GLY A 244 -17.21 -14.20 -15.67
N LYS A 245 -16.04 -14.83 -15.59
CA LYS A 245 -15.69 -15.75 -14.49
C LYS A 245 -15.20 -14.94 -13.29
N LYS A 246 -15.79 -15.16 -12.11
CA LYS A 246 -15.40 -14.51 -10.85
C LYS A 246 -14.10 -15.14 -10.29
N TYR A 247 -13.14 -14.30 -9.91
CA TYR A 247 -11.84 -14.70 -9.32
C TYR A 247 -11.68 -14.23 -7.87
N TRP A 248 -12.33 -13.13 -7.52
CA TRP A 248 -12.38 -12.62 -6.16
C TRP A 248 -13.79 -12.13 -5.83
N ASP A 249 -14.17 -12.34 -4.58
CA ASP A 249 -15.43 -11.94 -3.98
C ASP A 249 -15.15 -11.67 -2.50
N ILE A 250 -15.48 -10.46 -2.04
CA ILE A 250 -15.18 -10.01 -0.69
C ILE A 250 -15.97 -10.79 0.37
N GLU A 251 -17.13 -11.35 0.01
CA GLU A 251 -17.98 -12.11 0.94
C GLU A 251 -17.53 -13.58 1.08
N ILE A 252 -16.70 -14.06 0.14
CA ILE A 252 -16.29 -15.47 0.07
C ILE A 252 -14.84 -15.66 0.52
N VAL A 253 -13.95 -14.74 0.14
CA VAL A 253 -12.51 -14.88 0.37
C VAL A 253 -12.07 -13.95 1.49
N GLU A 254 -11.66 -14.54 2.60
CA GLU A 254 -11.17 -13.78 3.76
C GLU A 254 -9.66 -13.46 3.65
N PRO A 255 -9.22 -12.28 4.13
CA PRO A 255 -7.81 -11.93 4.18
C PRO A 255 -7.06 -12.75 5.24
N ALA A 256 -5.84 -13.17 4.94
CA ALA A 256 -4.97 -13.81 5.92
C ALA A 256 -4.39 -12.78 6.92
N GLY A 257 -4.18 -13.21 8.16
CA GLY A 257 -3.45 -12.44 9.17
C GLY A 257 -1.95 -12.70 9.09
N VAL A 258 -1.14 -11.65 9.25
CA VAL A 258 0.32 -11.81 9.43
C VAL A 258 0.59 -12.40 10.81
N ILE A 259 1.48 -13.38 10.86
CA ILE A 259 2.02 -13.93 12.10
C ILE A 259 3.40 -13.30 12.33
N TRP A 260 3.60 -12.77 13.54
CA TRP A 260 4.85 -12.11 13.90
C TRP A 260 5.93 -13.15 14.20
N VAL A 261 7.19 -12.82 13.84
CA VAL A 261 8.32 -13.64 14.29
C VAL A 261 8.54 -13.46 15.80
N ASP A 262 8.91 -14.54 16.50
CA ASP A 262 9.13 -14.54 17.95
C ASP A 262 10.32 -13.65 18.38
N LYS A 263 11.39 -13.65 17.58
CA LYS A 263 12.65 -12.96 17.88
C LYS A 263 13.07 -12.09 16.69
N PRO A 264 12.45 -10.91 16.50
CA PRO A 264 12.84 -10.01 15.44
C PRO A 264 14.17 -9.30 15.72
N LEU A 265 14.63 -8.55 14.73
CA LEU A 265 15.68 -7.55 14.89
C LEU A 265 15.32 -6.52 15.97
N SER A 266 16.35 -5.96 16.62
CA SER A 266 16.16 -4.90 17.62
C SER A 266 15.58 -3.61 17.05
N SER A 267 15.64 -3.43 15.73
CA SER A 267 15.03 -2.30 15.01
C SER A 267 13.57 -2.53 14.61
N ASP A 268 12.98 -3.67 15.00
CA ASP A 268 11.61 -4.01 14.64
C ASP A 268 10.61 -3.01 15.23
N CYS A 269 9.62 -2.62 14.43
CA CYS A 269 8.65 -1.60 14.77
C CYS A 269 7.90 -1.89 16.08
N ARG A 270 7.77 -3.16 16.49
CA ARG A 270 7.11 -3.57 17.74
C ARG A 270 7.80 -3.07 19.00
N TYR A 271 9.08 -2.70 18.91
CA TYR A 271 9.82 -2.14 20.04
C TYR A 271 9.69 -0.61 20.16
N ARG A 272 8.98 0.03 19.22
CA ARG A 272 8.71 1.46 19.28
C ARG A 272 7.75 1.80 20.42
N GLN A 273 8.26 2.61 21.36
CA GLN A 273 7.52 2.99 22.56
C GLN A 273 6.22 3.75 22.25
N ASP A 274 6.23 4.64 21.25
CA ASP A 274 5.03 5.38 20.84
C ASP A 274 3.91 4.45 20.34
N LEU A 275 4.26 3.36 19.67
CA LEU A 275 3.30 2.32 19.27
C LEU A 275 2.79 1.51 20.45
N ILE A 276 3.68 1.08 21.36
CA ILE A 276 3.35 0.30 22.55
C ILE A 276 2.37 1.06 23.45
N PHE A 277 2.67 2.32 23.78
CA PHE A 277 1.79 3.14 24.62
C PHE A 277 0.44 3.41 23.94
N LEU A 278 0.43 3.64 22.63
CA LEU A 278 -0.83 3.81 21.91
C LEU A 278 -1.67 2.52 21.91
N ALA A 279 -1.05 1.35 21.76
CA ALA A 279 -1.75 0.06 21.86
C ALA A 279 -2.39 -0.14 23.25
N GLN A 280 -1.76 0.39 24.29
CA GLN A 280 -2.27 0.40 25.67
C GLN A 280 -3.29 1.52 25.93
N LYS A 281 -3.61 2.34 24.92
CA LYS A 281 -4.49 3.52 25.01
C LYS A 281 -3.96 4.64 25.91
N ASP A 282 -2.66 4.65 26.21
CA ASP A 282 -1.99 5.74 26.90
C ASP A 282 -1.58 6.82 25.91
N LEU A 283 -2.49 7.76 25.66
CA LEU A 283 -2.32 8.82 24.66
C LEU A 283 -1.25 9.84 25.06
N GLU A 284 -1.03 10.05 26.36
CA GLU A 284 -0.06 11.02 26.85
C GLU A 284 1.36 10.51 26.60
N GLN A 285 1.66 9.29 27.07
CA GLN A 285 2.96 8.65 26.85
C GLN A 285 3.22 8.41 25.36
N ALA A 286 2.21 7.97 24.60
CA ALA A 286 2.35 7.79 23.16
C ALA A 286 2.74 9.10 22.46
N GLN A 287 2.13 10.22 22.85
CA GLN A 287 2.42 11.52 22.26
C GLN A 287 3.81 12.03 22.64
N GLU A 288 4.23 11.84 23.90
CA GLU A 288 5.57 12.20 24.35
C GLU A 288 6.65 11.42 23.58
N TRP A 289 6.50 10.10 23.49
CA TRP A 289 7.45 9.24 22.76
C TRP A 289 7.49 9.55 21.28
N LYS A 290 6.35 9.83 20.64
CA LYS A 290 6.29 10.27 19.24
C LYS A 290 7.12 11.53 19.04
N THR A 291 6.91 12.54 19.89
CA THR A 291 7.66 13.81 19.81
C THR A 291 9.15 13.57 20.05
N ARG A 292 9.52 12.75 21.03
CA ARG A 292 10.91 12.40 21.33
C ARG A 292 11.61 11.74 20.15
N LEU A 293 10.99 10.72 19.53
CA LEU A 293 11.54 10.02 18.37
C LEU A 293 11.71 10.95 17.16
N GLU A 294 10.73 11.83 16.90
CA GLU A 294 10.86 12.85 15.84
C GLU A 294 12.04 13.81 16.08
N VAL A 295 12.31 14.21 17.32
CA VAL A 295 13.45 15.06 17.68
C VAL A 295 14.77 14.33 17.45
N ILE A 296 14.88 13.07 17.88
CA ILE A 296 16.06 12.22 17.67
C ILE A 296 16.35 12.09 16.16
N GLN A 297 15.34 11.78 15.34
CA GLN A 297 15.53 11.66 13.90
C GLN A 297 16.05 12.94 13.24
N ARG A 298 15.51 14.11 13.63
CA ARG A 298 15.96 15.40 13.10
C ARG A 298 17.41 15.68 13.51
N HIS A 299 17.77 15.34 14.75
CA HIS A 299 19.13 15.46 15.25
C HIS A 299 20.10 14.57 14.45
N ASP A 300 19.79 13.28 14.32
CA ASP A 300 20.64 12.33 13.59
C ASP A 300 20.78 12.69 12.10
N ARG A 301 19.71 13.18 11.48
CA ARG A 301 19.77 13.70 10.11
C ARG A 301 20.73 14.89 10.01
N LYS A 302 20.71 15.82 10.97
CA LYS A 302 21.64 16.95 10.98
C LYS A 302 23.10 16.47 11.11
N LEU A 303 23.37 15.54 12.03
CA LEU A 303 24.71 14.97 12.20
C LEU A 303 25.22 14.27 10.92
N ARG A 304 24.36 13.52 10.22
CA ARG A 304 24.72 12.88 8.94
C ARG A 304 25.06 13.91 7.86
N ASN A 305 24.29 14.99 7.75
CA ASN A 305 24.56 16.05 6.79
C ASN A 305 25.86 16.81 7.11
N ASP A 306 26.09 17.12 8.38
CA ASP A 306 27.29 17.84 8.82
C ASP A 306 28.57 17.02 8.57
N ASN A 307 28.51 15.69 8.71
CA ASN A 307 29.63 14.80 8.40
C ASN A 307 29.87 14.63 6.89
N ASN A 308 28.82 14.63 6.06
CA ASN A 308 28.97 14.55 4.61
C ASN A 308 29.57 15.83 4.01
N ASN A 309 29.33 16.99 4.62
CA ASN A 309 29.92 18.27 4.20
C ASN A 309 31.39 18.47 4.62
N LYS A 310 31.94 17.57 5.43
CA LYS A 310 33.35 17.59 5.89
C LYS A 310 34.28 16.69 5.06
N LYS A 311 33.73 15.93 4.11
CA LYS A 311 34.49 15.12 3.14
C LYS A 311 34.56 15.85 1.81
#